data_AF-A0A497K4H3-F1
#
_entry.id   AF-A0A497K4H3-F1
#
_cell.length_a   1.000
_cell.length_b   1.000
_cell.length_c   1.000
_cell.angle_alpha   90.00
_cell.angle_beta   90.00
_cell.angle_gamma   90.00
#
_symmetry.space_group_name_H-M   'P 1'
#
loop_
_entity.id
_entity.type
_entity.pdbx_description
1 polymer ?
#
loop_
_entity_poly.entity_id
_entity_poly.type
_entity_poly.pdbx_seq_one_letter_code
_entity_poly.pdbx_strand_id
1 'polypeptide(L)'
;CMIDRLVEPHRAKMITGYEEVKRRGLQAGASGVAISGAGPTMIAVVNDEKVDAEYVAKAMAEGFESVGVDAEAYAVKPAKGAEVLTSE
;
A
#
# COMPACT_ATOMS: atom_id res chain seq x y z
N CYS A 1 4.84 4.08 -14.60
CA CYS A 1 3.96 2.96 -14.22
C CYS A 1 4.81 1.97 -13.43
N MET A 2 4.35 1.50 -12.27
CA MET A 2 5.05 0.54 -11.42
C MET A 2 4.52 -0.86 -11.74
N ILE A 3 5.25 -1.60 -12.58
CA ILE A 3 4.84 -2.93 -13.04
C ILE A 3 6.02 -3.88 -12.87
N ASP A 4 5.87 -4.85 -11.99
CA ASP A 4 6.74 -6.02 -11.94
C ASP A 4 6.08 -7.16 -12.72
N ARG A 5 6.80 -7.68 -13.73
CA ARG A 5 6.30 -8.74 -14.62
C ARG A 5 6.73 -10.14 -14.19
N LEU A 6 7.62 -10.25 -13.20
CA LEU A 6 8.24 -11.51 -12.82
C LEU A 6 7.83 -11.94 -11.40
N VAL A 7 8.14 -11.15 -10.38
CA VAL A 7 8.00 -11.61 -8.98
C VAL A 7 6.59 -11.37 -8.47
N GLU A 8 6.05 -10.18 -8.70
CA GLU A 8 4.71 -9.77 -8.29
C GLU A 8 3.60 -10.72 -8.76
N PRO A 9 3.52 -11.18 -10.02
CA PRO A 9 2.45 -12.09 -10.46
C PRO A 9 2.47 -13.46 -9.74
N HIS A 10 3.64 -13.91 -9.29
CA HIS A 10 3.76 -15.15 -8.54
C HIS A 10 3.35 -14.95 -7.07
N ARG A 11 3.73 -13.82 -6.46
CA ARG A 11 3.43 -13.52 -5.05
C ARG A 11 2.02 -13.00 -4.82
N ALA A 12 1.44 -12.28 -5.78
CA ALA A 12 0.07 -11.76 -5.71
C ALA A 12 -0.95 -12.86 -5.40
N LYS A 13 -0.72 -14.07 -5.92
CA LYS A 13 -1.56 -15.26 -5.67
C LYS A 13 -1.61 -15.69 -4.19
N MET A 14 -0.63 -15.29 -3.39
CA MET A 14 -0.56 -15.60 -1.96
C MET A 14 -1.18 -14.50 -1.08
N ILE A 15 -1.52 -13.34 -1.66
CA ILE A 15 -2.10 -12.21 -0.93
C ILE A 15 -3.59 -12.14 -1.30
N THR A 16 -4.44 -12.59 -0.37
CA THR A 16 -5.90 -12.49 -0.51
C THR A 16 -6.30 -11.04 -0.73
N GLY A 17 -7.05 -10.76 -1.80
CA GLY A 17 -7.52 -9.41 -2.13
C GLY A 17 -6.52 -8.52 -2.87
N TYR A 18 -5.32 -9.00 -3.21
CA TYR A 18 -4.28 -8.19 -3.87
C TYR A 18 -4.78 -7.37 -5.06
N GLU A 19 -5.47 -8.02 -6.01
CA GLU A 19 -5.96 -7.35 -7.22
C GLU A 19 -7.01 -6.27 -6.89
N GLU A 20 -7.87 -6.52 -5.91
CA GLU A 20 -8.90 -5.58 -5.50
C GLU A 20 -8.30 -4.35 -4.80
N VAL A 21 -7.34 -4.57 -3.90
CA VAL A 21 -6.59 -3.50 -3.22
C VAL A 21 -5.80 -2.68 -4.23
N LYS A 22 -5.10 -3.32 -5.17
CA LYS A 22 -4.37 -2.65 -6.25
C LYS A 22 -5.30 -1.80 -7.12
N ARG A 23 -6.44 -2.37 -7.54
CA ARG A 23 -7.44 -1.67 -8.33
C ARG A 23 -7.97 -0.43 -7.60
N ARG A 24 -8.34 -0.57 -6.32
CA ARG A 24 -8.84 0.55 -5.51
C ARG A 24 -7.81 1.64 -5.27
N GLY A 25 -6.57 1.28 -4.93
CA GLY A 25 -5.50 2.25 -4.76
C GLY A 25 -5.23 3.06 -6.04
N LEU A 26 -5.20 2.39 -7.20
CA LEU A 26 -5.04 3.07 -8.49
C LEU A 26 -6.23 3.96 -8.84
N GLN A 27 -7.46 3.51 -8.59
CA GLN A 27 -8.67 4.33 -8.80
C GLN A 27 -8.74 5.53 -7.86
N ALA A 28 -8.24 5.38 -6.64
CA ALA A 28 -8.12 6.46 -5.66
C ALA A 28 -7.02 7.47 -6.01
N GLY A 29 -6.22 7.23 -7.05
CA GLY A 29 -5.22 8.19 -7.54
C GLY A 29 -3.77 7.87 -7.17
N ALA A 30 -3.48 6.67 -6.65
CA ALA A 30 -2.10 6.23 -6.48
C ALA A 30 -1.34 6.23 -7.82
N SER A 31 -0.09 6.70 -7.81
CA SER A 31 0.79 6.65 -8.99
C SER A 31 1.28 5.23 -9.30
N GLY A 32 1.26 4.34 -8.30
CA GLY A 32 1.57 2.93 -8.41
C GLY A 32 1.28 2.21 -7.11
N VAL A 33 0.98 0.91 -7.20
CA VAL A 33 0.73 0.02 -6.06
C VAL A 33 1.49 -1.28 -6.30
N ALA A 34 2.17 -1.80 -5.28
CA ALA A 34 2.84 -3.10 -5.33
C ALA A 34 2.87 -3.79 -3.96
N ILE A 35 3.43 -4.99 -3.94
CA ILE A 35 3.78 -5.71 -2.71
C ILE A 35 4.96 -5.02 -2.03
N SER A 36 4.86 -4.79 -0.72
CA SER A 36 5.95 -4.26 0.11
C SER A 36 6.77 -5.41 0.69
N GLY A 37 8.08 -5.41 0.43
CA GLY A 37 8.99 -6.44 0.92
C GLY A 37 8.63 -7.86 0.46
N ALA A 38 8.41 -8.77 1.41
CA ALA A 38 7.97 -10.14 1.13
C ALA A 38 6.45 -10.29 1.05
N GLY A 39 5.67 -9.26 1.42
CA GLY A 39 4.24 -9.36 1.68
C GLY A 39 3.92 -9.84 3.10
N PRO A 40 2.65 -9.82 3.52
CA PRO A 40 1.46 -9.49 2.73
C PRO A 40 1.18 -7.99 2.59
N THR A 41 1.96 -7.13 3.26
CA THR A 41 1.81 -5.68 3.18
C THR A 41 1.90 -5.19 1.73
N MET A 42 1.02 -4.26 1.37
CA MET A 42 1.04 -3.56 0.08
C MET A 42 1.44 -2.10 0.31
N ILE A 43 2.09 -1.50 -0.69
CA ILE A 43 2.52 -0.10 -0.66
C ILE A 43 2.00 0.64 -1.89
N ALA A 44 1.58 1.88 -1.69
CA ALA A 44 1.23 2.81 -2.76
C ALA A 44 2.20 3.99 -2.77
N VAL A 45 2.58 4.43 -3.97
CA VAL A 45 3.25 5.72 -4.18
C VAL A 45 2.19 6.74 -4.53
N VAL A 46 2.09 7.79 -3.72
CA VAL A 46 1.08 8.85 -3.86
C VAL A 46 1.79 10.17 -4.09
N ASN A 47 1.27 10.98 -5.01
CA ASN A 47 1.65 12.37 -5.14
C ASN A 47 0.63 13.18 -4.31
N ASP A 48 1.07 13.68 -3.14
CA ASP A 48 0.24 14.39 -2.17
C ASP A 48 -0.22 15.77 -2.65
N GLU A 49 0.38 16.31 -3.73
CA GLU A 49 -0.12 17.52 -4.40
C GLU A 49 -1.36 17.24 -5.28
N LYS A 50 -1.60 15.98 -5.66
CA LYS A 50 -2.69 15.58 -6.56
C LYS A 50 -3.85 14.89 -5.85
N VAL A 51 -3.56 14.13 -4.80
CA VAL A 51 -4.57 13.41 -4.02
C VAL A 51 -4.10 13.21 -2.58
N ASP A 52 -5.04 13.25 -1.65
CA ASP A 52 -4.78 12.96 -0.24
C ASP A 52 -4.31 11.50 -0.06
N ALA A 53 -3.16 11.32 0.58
CA ALA A 53 -2.59 10.01 0.86
C ALA A 53 -3.45 9.20 1.83
N GLU A 54 -4.16 9.85 2.77
CA GLU A 54 -5.08 9.17 3.70
C GLU A 54 -6.29 8.60 2.96
N TYR A 55 -6.77 9.30 1.93
CA TYR A 55 -7.84 8.81 1.07
C TYR A 55 -7.43 7.55 0.32
N VAL A 56 -6.22 7.52 -0.25
CA VAL A 56 -5.67 6.33 -0.91
C VAL A 56 -5.47 5.19 0.08
N ALA A 57 -4.93 5.47 1.27
CA ALA A 57 -4.71 4.50 2.34
C ALA A 57 -6.03 3.83 2.76
N LYS A 58 -7.08 4.62 2.99
CA LYS A 58 -8.42 4.13 3.29
C LYS A 58 -9.00 3.28 2.17
N ALA A 59 -8.89 3.71 0.92
CA ALA A 59 -9.40 2.95 -0.22
C ALA A 59 -8.71 1.57 -0.38
N MET A 60 -7.42 1.47 -0.02
CA MET A 60 -6.70 0.20 0.01
C MET A 60 -7.15 -0.69 1.18
N ALA A 61 -7.33 -0.14 2.37
CA ALA A 61 -7.85 -0.88 3.53
C ALA A 61 -9.25 -1.44 3.25
N GLU A 62 -10.17 -0.62 2.72
CA GLU A 62 -11.50 -1.05 2.28
C GLU A 62 -11.44 -2.16 1.21
N GLY A 63 -10.36 -2.21 0.42
CA GLY A 63 -10.13 -3.29 -0.54
C GLY A 63 -9.92 -4.64 0.12
N PHE A 64 -9.12 -4.69 1.19
CA PHE A 64 -8.94 -5.89 2.00
C PHE A 64 -10.23 -6.24 2.76
N GLU A 65 -10.88 -5.24 3.38
CA GLU A 65 -12.13 -5.46 4.12
C GLU A 65 -13.22 -6.04 3.21
N SER A 66 -13.29 -5.60 1.94
CA SER A 66 -14.28 -6.10 0.98
C SER A 66 -14.14 -7.58 0.64
N VAL A 67 -12.97 -8.19 0.91
CA VAL A 67 -12.72 -9.62 0.75
C VAL A 67 -12.63 -10.35 2.11
N GLY A 68 -13.04 -9.70 3.20
CA GLY A 68 -13.06 -10.28 4.55
C GLY A 68 -11.71 -10.35 5.23
N VAL A 69 -10.78 -9.47 4.85
CA VAL A 69 -9.45 -9.35 5.50
C VAL A 69 -9.39 -8.01 6.24
N ASP A 70 -9.21 -8.06 7.56
CA ASP A 70 -8.95 -6.86 8.35
C ASP A 70 -7.59 -6.27 7.97
N ALA A 71 -7.53 -4.94 7.78
CA ALA A 71 -6.32 -4.26 7.35
C ALA A 71 -6.17 -2.90 8.04
N GLU A 72 -4.92 -2.56 8.36
CA GLU A 72 -4.53 -1.23 8.78
C GLU A 72 -3.72 -0.56 7.67
N ALA A 73 -3.96 0.73 7.46
CA ALA A 73 -3.25 1.52 6.48
C ALA A 73 -2.70 2.80 7.12
N TYR A 74 -1.51 3.19 6.69
CA TYR A 74 -0.77 4.34 7.22
C TYR A 74 -0.32 5.23 6.06
N ALA A 75 -0.76 6.49 6.04
CA ALA A 75 -0.20 7.48 5.14
C ALA A 75 1.06 8.08 5.77
N VAL A 76 2.22 7.82 5.17
CA VAL A 76 3.52 8.23 5.72
C VAL A 76 4.40 8.91 4.68
N LYS A 77 5.36 9.70 5.16
CA LYS A 77 6.45 10.25 4.36
C LYS A 77 7.75 9.52 4.68
N PRO A 78 8.74 9.49 3.76
CA PRO A 78 10.05 8.94 4.05
C PRO A 78 10.62 9.55 5.34
N ALA A 79 10.92 8.69 6.32
CA ALA A 79 11.42 9.10 7.62
C ALA A 79 12.94 9.33 7.59
N LYS A 80 13.45 9.96 8.65
CA LYS A 80 14.88 9.88 8.97
C LYS A 80 15.25 8.43 9.34
N GLY A 81 16.54 8.11 9.24
CA GLY A 81 17.06 6.83 9.73
C GLY A 81 16.91 6.68 11.25
N ALA A 82 17.52 5.64 11.82
CA ALA A 82 17.43 5.37 13.25
C ALA A 82 17.96 6.53 14.11
N GLU A 83 17.29 6.78 15.24
CA GLU A 83 17.64 7.80 16.24
C GLU A 83 17.52 7.21 17.64
N VAL A 84 18.37 7.65 18.57
CA VAL A 84 18.34 7.21 19.97
C VAL A 84 17.29 8.02 20.72
N LEU A 85 16.30 7.34 21.29
CA LEU A 85 15.32 7.97 22.17
C LEU A 85 15.88 7.98 23.60
N THR A 86 16.11 9.16 24.16
CA THR A 86 16.42 9.32 25.59
C THR A 86 15.14 9.63 26.35
N SER A 87 14.77 8.77 27.31
CA SER A 87 13.81 9.12 28.34
C SER A 87 14.49 10.00 29.39
N GLU A 88 13.91 11.15 29.73
CA GLU A 88 14.26 11.86 30.97
C GLU A 88 13.85 11.05 32.21
#